data_AF-A0A951K7P7-F1
#
_entry.id   AF-A0A951K7P7-F1
#
_cell.length_a   1.000
_cell.length_b   1.000
_cell.length_c   1.000
_cell.angle_alpha   90.00
_cell.angle_beta   90.00
_cell.angle_gamma   90.00
#
_symmetry.space_group_name_H-M   'P 1'
#
loop_
_entity.id
_entity.type
_entity.pdbx_description
1 polymer ?
#
loop_
_entity_poly.entity_id
_entity_poly.type
_entity_poly.pdbx_seq_one_letter_code
_entity_poly.pdbx_strand_id
1 'polypeptide(L)'
;MTKGSFYWHFDDRRHLLTALLAAWARTGTEQIITEVDAVDDPIDRLRRLTALTFRRDDAYGGIEAGIRAWAMTDPDAAPVVGRVDARRVAYVTQLLEGAGVDPSVAPARATLCYRVPVGEMAWRGHGGDPLTDDELRQLLTLLITPTG
;
A
#
# COMPACT_ATOMS: atom_id res chain seq x y z
N MET A 1 47.78 -0.37 12.05
CA MET A 1 46.35 -0.20 12.33
C MET A 1 45.59 -0.61 11.06
N THR A 2 44.83 -1.70 11.12
CA THR A 2 44.27 -2.41 9.95
C THR A 2 42.96 -1.77 9.46
N LYS A 3 42.83 -1.61 8.13
CA LYS A 3 41.59 -1.26 7.41
C LYS A 3 40.51 -2.37 7.46
N GLY A 4 40.49 -3.17 8.53
CA GLY A 4 39.68 -4.40 8.64
C GLY A 4 38.30 -4.21 9.26
N SER A 5 38.06 -3.10 9.96
CA SER A 5 36.79 -2.88 10.69
C SER A 5 35.68 -2.23 9.85
N PHE A 6 35.99 -1.71 8.67
CA PHE A 6 35.01 -0.95 7.87
C PHE A 6 34.18 -1.84 6.94
N TYR A 7 34.72 -2.98 6.49
CA TYR A 7 34.10 -3.78 5.44
C TYR A 7 33.06 -4.81 5.92
N TRP A 8 33.08 -5.23 7.19
CA TRP A 8 32.11 -6.20 7.73
C TRP A 8 30.69 -5.63 7.91
N HIS A 9 30.54 -4.31 8.02
CA HIS A 9 29.22 -3.68 8.19
C HIS A 9 28.40 -3.61 6.89
N PHE A 10 29.01 -3.71 5.71
CA PHE A 10 28.27 -3.54 4.45
C PHE A 10 27.44 -4.75 4.06
N ASP A 11 27.88 -5.96 4.42
CA ASP A 11 27.06 -7.16 4.22
C ASP A 11 25.88 -7.20 5.20
N ASP A 12 26.12 -6.87 6.47
CA ASP A 12 25.06 -6.80 7.48
C ASP A 12 24.04 -5.71 7.18
N ARG A 13 24.49 -4.52 6.75
CA ARG A 13 23.59 -3.40 6.39
C ARG A 13 22.70 -3.74 5.18
N ARG A 14 23.24 -4.33 4.11
CA ARG A 14 22.44 -4.69 2.93
C ARG A 14 21.41 -5.77 3.27
N HIS A 15 21.80 -6.77 4.07
CA HIS A 15 20.87 -7.79 4.55
C HIS A 15 19.77 -7.20 5.43
N LEU A 16 20.12 -6.29 6.34
CA LEU A 16 19.15 -5.60 7.20
C LEU A 16 18.14 -4.79 6.38
N LEU A 17 18.61 -3.99 5.43
CA LEU A 17 17.75 -3.17 4.56
C LEU A 17 16.83 -4.04 3.68
N THR A 18 17.36 -5.15 3.14
CA THR A 18 16.56 -6.13 2.41
C THR A 18 15.50 -6.78 3.30
N ALA A 19 15.87 -7.17 4.52
CA ALA A 19 14.95 -7.76 5.49
C ALA A 19 13.86 -6.77 5.93
N LEU A 20 14.20 -5.49 6.06
CA LEU A 20 13.26 -4.42 6.38
C LEU A 20 12.23 -4.25 5.26
N LEU A 21 12.65 -4.17 3.99
CA LEU A 21 11.73 -4.10 2.85
C LEU A 21 10.83 -5.33 2.77
N ALA A 22 11.37 -6.52 3.01
CA ALA A 22 10.59 -7.75 3.02
C ALA A 22 9.56 -7.76 4.17
N ALA A 23 9.93 -7.29 5.37
CA ALA A 23 9.02 -7.18 6.49
C ALA A 23 7.90 -6.17 6.21
N TRP A 24 8.24 -4.99 5.69
CA TRP A 24 7.29 -3.98 5.26
C TRP A 24 6.30 -4.52 4.21
N ALA A 25 6.81 -5.20 3.17
CA ALA A 25 5.96 -5.80 2.14
C ALA A 25 5.00 -6.85 2.72
N ARG A 26 5.47 -7.73 3.60
CA ARG A 26 4.63 -8.75 4.25
C ARG A 26 3.54 -8.13 5.12
N THR A 27 3.90 -7.19 5.99
CA THR A 27 2.97 -6.60 6.96
C THR A 27 1.93 -5.71 6.28
N GLY A 28 2.36 -4.79 5.42
CA GLY A 28 1.47 -3.83 4.77
C GLY A 28 0.84 -4.29 3.47
N THR A 29 1.01 -5.56 3.09
CA THR A 29 0.40 -6.11 1.89
C THR A 29 -0.14 -7.50 2.15
N GLU A 30 0.72 -8.51 2.35
CA GLU A 30 0.26 -9.90 2.38
C GLU A 30 -0.61 -10.22 3.62
N GLN A 31 -0.31 -9.64 4.79
CA GLN A 31 -1.17 -9.77 5.96
C GLN A 31 -2.52 -9.06 5.77
N ILE A 32 -2.52 -7.86 5.20
CA ILE A 32 -3.76 -7.12 4.87
C ILE A 32 -4.61 -7.92 3.88
N ILE A 33 -4.00 -8.48 2.84
CA ILE A 33 -4.68 -9.34 1.86
C ILE A 33 -5.32 -10.55 2.56
N THR A 34 -4.55 -11.24 3.41
CA THR A 34 -5.05 -12.39 4.19
C THR A 34 -6.27 -12.02 5.04
N GLU A 35 -6.23 -10.87 5.71
CA GLU A 35 -7.36 -10.40 6.52
C GLU A 35 -8.59 -10.02 5.69
N VAL A 36 -8.39 -9.46 4.50
CA VAL A 36 -9.49 -9.09 3.61
C VAL A 36 -10.10 -10.33 2.96
N ASP A 37 -9.29 -11.30 2.51
CA ASP A 37 -9.77 -12.53 1.88
C ASP A 37 -10.58 -13.43 2.83
N ALA A 38 -10.42 -13.25 4.15
CA ALA A 38 -11.22 -13.91 5.18
C ALA A 38 -12.67 -13.39 5.27
N VAL A 39 -13.01 -12.30 4.58
CA VAL A 39 -14.38 -11.78 4.47
C VAL A 39 -15.07 -12.44 3.26
N ASP A 40 -16.31 -12.89 3.40
CA ASP A 40 -17.00 -13.60 2.32
C ASP A 40 -17.59 -12.67 1.25
N ASP A 41 -18.27 -11.60 1.66
CA ASP A 41 -18.96 -10.70 0.72
C ASP A 41 -17.97 -9.79 -0.05
N PRO A 42 -18.04 -9.73 -1.39
CA PRO A 42 -17.10 -8.94 -2.20
C PRO A 42 -17.09 -7.44 -1.89
N ILE A 43 -18.24 -6.86 -1.55
CA ILE A 43 -18.33 -5.43 -1.20
C ILE A 43 -17.77 -5.21 0.20
N ASP A 44 -18.02 -6.12 1.14
CA ASP A 44 -17.45 -6.06 2.48
C ASP A 44 -15.94 -6.27 2.48
N ARG A 45 -15.37 -7.01 1.51
CA ARG A 45 -13.91 -7.04 1.28
C ARG A 45 -13.34 -5.66 0.97
N LEU A 46 -13.97 -4.92 0.06
CA LEU A 46 -13.54 -3.55 -0.28
C LEU A 46 -13.65 -2.61 0.94
N ARG A 47 -14.74 -2.71 1.69
CA ARG A 47 -14.92 -1.96 2.95
C ARG A 47 -13.84 -2.31 3.97
N ARG A 48 -13.55 -3.61 4.14
CA ARG A 48 -12.50 -4.10 5.05
C ARG A 48 -11.13 -3.59 4.64
N LEU A 49 -10.81 -3.60 3.35
CA LEU A 49 -9.56 -3.07 2.82
C LEU A 49 -9.43 -1.57 3.12
N THR A 50 -10.46 -0.77 2.87
CA THR A 50 -10.43 0.66 3.20
C THR A 50 -10.24 0.90 4.70
N ALA A 51 -10.94 0.16 5.56
CA ALA A 51 -10.79 0.27 7.00
C ALA A 51 -9.38 -0.11 7.48
N LEU A 52 -8.74 -1.11 6.87
CA LEU A 52 -7.36 -1.48 7.17
C LEU A 52 -6.36 -0.43 6.69
N THR A 53 -6.57 0.11 5.50
CA THR A 53 -5.63 1.03 4.82
C THR A 53 -5.63 2.43 5.45
N PHE A 54 -6.81 2.94 5.82
CA PHE A 54 -6.98 4.29 6.35
C PHE A 54 -7.15 4.31 7.88
N ARG A 55 -6.72 3.26 8.57
CA ARG A 55 -6.69 3.22 10.05
C ARG A 55 -5.91 4.42 10.59
N ARG A 56 -6.43 5.03 11.64
CA ARG A 56 -5.88 6.25 12.24
C ARG A 56 -4.64 6.03 13.10
N ASP A 57 -4.32 4.78 13.47
CA ASP A 57 -3.07 4.45 14.17
C ASP A 57 -1.87 4.64 13.23
N ASP A 58 -1.00 5.56 13.62
CA ASP A 58 0.01 6.25 12.81
C ASP A 58 1.35 5.51 12.66
N ALA A 59 1.63 4.54 13.53
CA ALA A 59 2.92 3.86 13.58
C ALA A 59 3.29 3.20 12.24
N TYR A 60 2.31 2.60 11.55
CA TYR A 60 2.55 2.01 10.23
C TYR A 60 2.67 3.06 9.11
N GLY A 61 1.95 4.18 9.23
CA GLY A 61 2.00 5.28 8.27
C GLY A 61 3.40 5.92 8.20
N GLY A 62 4.07 6.08 9.34
CA GLY A 62 5.46 6.56 9.39
C GLY A 62 6.44 5.61 8.68
N ILE A 63 6.25 4.29 8.81
CA ILE A 63 7.07 3.28 8.13
C ILE A 63 6.85 3.35 6.61
N GLU A 64 5.60 3.37 6.15
CA GLU A 64 5.27 3.50 4.72
C GLU A 64 5.91 4.76 4.11
N ALA A 65 5.79 5.91 4.80
CA ALA A 65 6.39 7.17 4.35
C ALA A 65 7.93 7.08 4.26
N GLY A 66 8.58 6.51 5.29
CA GLY A 66 10.03 6.33 5.32
C GLY A 66 10.54 5.42 4.20
N ILE A 67 9.87 4.28 3.96
CA ILE A 67 10.23 3.35 2.88
C ILE A 67 10.07 4.01 1.51
N ARG A 68 8.98 4.75 1.28
CA ARG A 68 8.76 5.47 0.02
C ARG A 68 9.79 6.56 -0.20
N ALA A 69 10.11 7.34 0.84
CA ALA A 69 11.16 8.36 0.76
C ALA A 69 12.53 7.77 0.44
N TRP A 70 12.88 6.64 1.07
CA TRP A 70 14.11 5.91 0.77
C TRP A 70 14.12 5.43 -0.69
N ALA A 71 13.04 4.82 -1.17
CA ALA A 71 12.92 4.32 -2.54
C ALA A 71 12.99 5.40 -3.62
N MET A 72 12.71 6.67 -3.32
CA MET A 72 12.90 7.77 -4.29
C MET A 72 14.37 8.03 -4.64
N THR A 73 15.30 7.60 -3.79
CA THR A 73 16.74 7.93 -3.93
C THR A 73 17.65 6.71 -3.98
N ASP A 74 17.12 5.51 -3.73
CA ASP A 74 17.89 4.28 -3.64
C ASP A 74 17.48 3.26 -4.75
N PRO A 75 18.41 2.89 -5.64
CA PRO A 75 18.14 2.01 -6.77
C PRO A 75 17.87 0.55 -6.38
N ASP A 76 18.23 0.12 -5.17
CA ASP A 76 17.95 -1.24 -4.67
C ASP A 76 16.55 -1.31 -4.03
N ALA A 77 16.10 -0.21 -3.40
CA ALA A 77 14.77 -0.14 -2.79
C ALA A 77 13.64 0.12 -3.81
N ALA A 78 13.90 0.96 -4.83
CA ALA A 78 12.87 1.34 -5.82
C ALA A 78 12.19 0.15 -6.51
N PRO A 79 12.90 -0.89 -6.99
CA PRO A 79 12.27 -2.05 -7.60
C PRO A 79 11.40 -2.85 -6.62
N VAL A 80 11.73 -2.85 -5.32
CA VAL A 80 10.94 -3.57 -4.31
C VAL A 80 9.62 -2.86 -4.08
N VAL A 81 9.64 -1.53 -3.88
CA VAL A 81 8.43 -0.72 -3.73
C VAL A 81 7.56 -0.81 -4.99
N GLY A 82 8.15 -0.76 -6.18
CA GLY A 82 7.41 -0.91 -7.44
C GLY A 82 6.69 -2.27 -7.56
N ARG A 83 7.31 -3.37 -7.12
CA ARG A 83 6.65 -4.69 -7.09
C ARG A 83 5.50 -4.75 -6.09
N VAL A 84 5.67 -4.14 -4.91
CA VAL A 84 4.61 -4.06 -3.90
C VAL A 84 3.43 -3.23 -4.40
N ASP A 85 3.71 -2.09 -5.04
CA ASP A 85 2.69 -1.24 -5.65
C ASP A 85 1.90 -2.00 -6.72
N ALA A 86 2.59 -2.71 -7.63
CA ALA A 86 1.94 -3.54 -8.65
C ALA A 86 1.08 -4.66 -8.03
N ARG A 87 1.57 -5.32 -6.98
CA ARG A 87 0.83 -6.36 -6.25
C ARG A 87 -0.44 -5.81 -5.61
N ARG A 88 -0.37 -4.64 -4.97
CA ARG A 88 -1.51 -3.96 -4.34
C ARG A 88 -2.54 -3.53 -5.37
N VAL A 89 -2.12 -2.93 -6.50
CA VAL A 89 -3.04 -2.57 -7.60
C VAL A 89 -3.74 -3.81 -8.16
N ALA A 90 -3.00 -4.88 -8.46
CA ALA A 90 -3.58 -6.11 -8.98
C ALA A 90 -4.60 -6.73 -8.02
N TYR A 91 -4.34 -6.67 -6.71
CA TYR A 91 -5.29 -7.13 -5.71
C TYR A 91 -6.57 -6.28 -5.67
N VAL A 92 -6.45 -4.95 -5.70
CA VAL A 92 -7.63 -4.07 -5.78
C VAL A 92 -8.42 -4.33 -7.06
N THR A 93 -7.78 -4.59 -8.19
CA THR A 93 -8.46 -5.00 -9.44
C THR A 93 -9.32 -6.24 -9.23
N GLN A 94 -8.75 -7.29 -8.62
CA GLN A 94 -9.48 -8.53 -8.33
C GLN A 94 -10.69 -8.30 -7.43
N LEU A 95 -10.57 -7.44 -6.42
CA LEU A 95 -11.69 -7.10 -5.54
C LEU A 95 -12.79 -6.32 -6.28
N LEU A 96 -12.43 -5.38 -7.15
CA LEU A 96 -13.40 -4.63 -7.95
C LEU A 96 -14.14 -5.55 -8.93
N GLU A 97 -13.42 -6.43 -9.63
CA GLU A 97 -14.03 -7.42 -10.53
C GLU A 97 -14.96 -8.37 -9.77
N GLY A 98 -14.53 -8.85 -8.60
CA GLY A 98 -15.36 -9.68 -7.72
C GLY A 98 -16.61 -8.97 -7.19
N ALA A 99 -16.56 -7.64 -7.08
CA ALA A 99 -17.68 -6.78 -6.74
C ALA A 99 -18.60 -6.45 -7.94
N GLY A 100 -18.32 -7.01 -9.12
CA GLY A 100 -19.14 -6.83 -10.32
C GLY A 100 -18.75 -5.61 -11.18
N VAL A 101 -17.59 -4.98 -10.93
CA VAL A 101 -17.07 -3.93 -11.82
C VAL A 101 -16.58 -4.57 -13.12
N ASP A 102 -16.89 -3.93 -14.25
CA ASP A 102 -16.46 -4.39 -15.57
C ASP A 102 -14.93 -4.55 -15.65
N PRO A 103 -14.40 -5.73 -16.05
CA PRO A 103 -12.95 -5.97 -16.16
C PRO A 103 -12.21 -5.00 -17.07
N SER A 104 -12.89 -4.37 -18.03
CA SER A 104 -12.29 -3.34 -18.90
C SER A 104 -11.97 -2.02 -18.18
N VAL A 105 -12.67 -1.71 -17.08
CA VAL A 105 -12.47 -0.47 -16.31
C VAL A 105 -11.86 -0.71 -14.92
N ALA A 106 -11.98 -1.92 -14.37
CA ALA A 106 -11.49 -2.28 -13.04
C ALA A 106 -9.98 -1.97 -12.84
N PRO A 107 -9.06 -2.24 -13.79
CA PRO A 107 -7.64 -1.90 -13.62
C PRO A 107 -7.36 -0.41 -13.47
N ALA A 108 -8.06 0.43 -14.25
CA ALA A 108 -7.92 1.88 -14.17
C ALA A 108 -8.46 2.41 -12.83
N ARG A 109 -9.62 1.91 -12.38
CA ARG A 109 -10.20 2.26 -11.09
C ARG A 109 -9.34 1.81 -9.92
N ALA A 110 -8.79 0.61 -9.97
CA ALA A 110 -7.85 0.10 -8.96
C ALA A 110 -6.61 1.00 -8.85
N THR A 111 -6.06 1.44 -9.99
CA THR A 111 -4.92 2.36 -10.02
C THR A 111 -5.26 3.70 -9.38
N LEU A 112 -6.44 4.27 -9.67
CA LEU A 112 -6.89 5.53 -9.06
C LEU A 112 -7.13 5.36 -7.55
N CYS A 113 -7.82 4.30 -7.13
CA CYS A 113 -8.03 3.95 -5.73
C CYS A 113 -6.70 3.84 -4.99
N TYR A 114 -5.71 3.15 -5.58
CA TYR A 114 -4.41 2.93 -4.96
C TYR A 114 -3.62 4.21 -4.72
N ARG A 115 -3.82 5.23 -5.58
CA ARG A 115 -3.15 6.52 -5.41
C ARG A 115 -3.69 7.32 -4.24
N VAL A 116 -4.93 7.08 -3.80
CA VAL A 116 -5.56 7.79 -2.68
C VAL A 116 -4.74 7.65 -1.38
N PRO A 117 -4.42 6.46 -0.85
CA PRO A 117 -3.63 6.36 0.38
C PRO A 117 -2.22 6.96 0.26
N VAL A 118 -1.62 6.95 -0.94
CA VAL A 118 -0.33 7.62 -1.18
C VAL A 118 -0.47 9.15 -1.10
N GLY A 119 -1.53 9.70 -1.71
CA GLY A 119 -1.86 11.12 -1.63
C GLY A 119 -2.23 11.56 -0.21
N GLU A 120 -3.05 10.77 0.48
CA GLU A 120 -3.47 10.96 1.87
C GLU A 120 -2.27 11.01 2.81
N MET A 121 -1.32 10.09 2.64
CA MET A 121 -0.07 10.10 3.40
C MET A 121 0.72 11.40 3.22
N ALA A 122 0.85 11.88 1.97
CA ALA A 122 1.54 13.15 1.69
C ALA A 122 0.78 14.35 2.27
N TRP A 123 -0.55 14.35 2.14
CA TRP A 123 -1.45 15.38 2.65
C TRP A 123 -1.34 15.55 4.16
N ARG A 124 -1.44 14.43 4.89
CA ARG A 124 -1.24 14.41 6.36
C ARG A 124 0.18 14.79 6.75
N GLY A 125 1.18 14.46 5.92
CA GLY A 125 2.58 14.77 6.16
C GLY A 125 2.88 16.27 6.28
N HIS A 126 2.05 17.14 5.71
CA HIS A 126 2.16 18.60 5.85
C HIS A 126 1.02 19.22 6.69
N GLY A 127 0.38 18.42 7.55
CA GLY A 127 -0.65 18.89 8.49
C GLY A 127 -2.06 19.00 7.92
N GLY A 128 -2.32 18.38 6.77
CA GLY A 128 -3.69 18.25 6.25
C GLY A 128 -4.55 17.33 7.11
N ASP A 129 -5.84 17.64 7.20
CA ASP A 129 -6.81 16.80 7.89
C ASP A 129 -6.95 15.44 7.19
N PRO A 130 -7.13 14.34 7.94
CA PRO A 130 -7.28 13.02 7.35
C PRO A 130 -8.63 12.87 6.64
N LEU A 131 -8.68 11.99 5.64
CA LEU A 131 -9.94 11.56 5.03
C LEU A 131 -10.95 11.15 6.10
N THR A 132 -12.19 11.60 5.91
CA THR A 132 -13.33 11.25 6.75
C THR A 132 -13.94 9.93 6.32
N ASP A 133 -14.67 9.28 7.24
CA ASP A 133 -15.40 8.05 6.93
C ASP A 133 -16.45 8.27 5.83
N ASP A 134 -16.96 9.50 5.69
CA ASP A 134 -17.88 9.87 4.61
C ASP A 134 -17.19 9.88 3.25
N GLU A 135 -16.03 10.54 3.14
CA GLU A 135 -15.23 10.59 1.92
C GLU A 135 -14.76 9.20 1.49
N LEU A 136 -14.37 8.34 2.44
CA LEU A 136 -14.01 6.94 2.15
C LEU A 136 -15.21 6.14 1.60
N ARG A 137 -16.42 6.39 2.11
CA ARG A 137 -17.65 5.76 1.60
C ARG A 137 -18.01 6.26 0.20
N GLN A 138 -17.82 7.56 -0.06
CA GLN A 138 -18.01 8.15 -1.39
C GLN A 138 -16.99 7.58 -2.39
N LEU A 139 -15.72 7.45 -1.99
CA LEU A 139 -14.69 6.80 -2.81
C LEU A 139 -15.11 5.38 -3.20
N LEU A 140 -15.53 4.55 -2.24
CA LEU A 140 -16.01 3.19 -2.54
C LEU A 140 -17.20 3.19 -3.51
N THR A 141 -18.13 4.12 -3.34
CA THR A 141 -19.30 4.26 -4.23
C THR A 141 -18.86 4.56 -5.66
N LEU A 142 -17.93 5.51 -5.84
CA LEU A 142 -17.39 5.87 -7.16
C LEU A 142 -16.68 4.70 -7.84
N LEU A 143 -15.98 3.86 -7.06
CA LEU A 143 -15.24 2.72 -7.59
C LEU A 143 -16.14 1.58 -8.10
N ILE A 144 -17.33 1.40 -7.53
CA ILE A 144 -18.23 0.29 -7.89
C ILE A 144 -19.38 0.70 -8.84
N THR A 145 -19.58 2.00 -9.08
CA THR A 145 -20.68 2.47 -9.93
C THR A 145 -20.50 2.00 -11.39
N PRO A 146 -21.53 1.45 -12.06
CA PRO A 146 -21.42 1.05 -13.47
C PRO A 146 -21.04 2.24 -14.37
N THR A 147 -20.13 2.02 -15.31
CA THR A 147 -19.97 2.93 -16.46
C THR A 147 -21.10 2.65 -17.43
N GLY A 148 -21.99 3.63 -17.62
CA GLY A 148 -23.13 3.55 -18.54
C GLY A 148 -22.71 3.53 -20.01
#